data_AF-A0A2G5SKR5-F1
#
_entry.id   AF-A0A2G5SKR5-F1
#
_cell.length_a   1.000
_cell.length_b   1.000
_cell.length_c   1.000
_cell.angle_alpha   90.00
_cell.angle_beta   90.00
_cell.angle_gamma   90.00
#
_symmetry.space_group_name_H-M   'P 1'
#
loop_
_entity.id
_entity.type
_entity.pdbx_description
1 polymer ?
#
loop_
_entity_poly.entity_id
_entity_poly.type
_entity_poly.pdbx_seq_one_letter_code
_entity_poly.pdbx_strand_id
1 'polypeptide(L)'
;MSSYCPACGKLVYFAEKIFALGADWHKSCFKCTNKECKKVLTLGKQVDKNQKPYCAHCYDVYFGRTQYKQNFVKVHNFEAEDTEED
;
A
#
# COMPACT_ATOMS: atom_id res chain seq x y z
N MET A 1 -24.91 0.29 4.91
CA MET A 1 -23.92 0.09 5.97
C MET A 1 -22.73 0.99 5.68
N SER A 2 -22.48 1.95 6.57
CA SER A 2 -21.31 2.82 6.48
C SER A 2 -20.12 2.06 7.04
N SER A 3 -19.09 1.83 6.24
CA SER A 3 -17.92 1.08 6.68
C SER A 3 -16.84 2.01 7.21
N TYR A 4 -16.13 1.55 8.25
CA TYR A 4 -15.05 2.30 8.89
C TYR A 4 -13.70 1.71 8.50
N CYS A 5 -12.72 2.57 8.24
CA CYS A 5 -11.38 2.13 7.92
C CYS A 5 -10.67 1.64 9.18
N PRO A 6 -10.18 0.40 9.24
CA PRO A 6 -9.48 -0.13 10.40
C PRO A 6 -8.10 0.52 10.64
N ALA A 7 -7.54 1.26 9.66
CA ALA A 7 -6.29 1.98 9.83
C ALA A 7 -6.43 3.30 10.60
N CYS A 8 -7.52 4.02 10.36
CA CYS A 8 -7.70 5.40 10.86
C CYS A 8 -8.98 5.59 11.68
N GLY A 9 -9.87 4.59 11.73
CA GLY A 9 -11.14 4.63 12.44
C GLY A 9 -12.21 5.53 11.81
N LYS A 10 -11.95 6.11 10.63
CA LYS A 10 -12.87 7.05 9.97
C LYS A 10 -13.77 6.34 8.96
N LEU A 11 -14.91 6.96 8.66
CA LEU A 11 -15.84 6.51 7.63
C LEU A 11 -15.19 6.48 6.25
N VAL A 12 -15.40 5.39 5.52
CA VAL A 12 -14.93 5.21 4.15
C VAL A 12 -16.06 5.57 3.19
N TYR A 13 -15.86 6.65 2.45
CA TYR A 13 -16.80 7.09 1.41
C TYR A 13 -16.50 6.40 0.08
N PHE A 14 -17.52 6.29 -0.78
CA PHE A 14 -17.41 5.62 -2.08
C PHE A 14 -16.23 6.07 -2.95
N ALA A 15 -15.86 7.36 -2.92
CA ALA A 15 -14.77 7.90 -3.72
C ALA A 15 -13.38 7.33 -3.35
N GLU A 16 -13.17 6.99 -2.09
CA GLU A 16 -11.89 6.45 -1.59
C GLU A 16 -12.00 4.99 -1.14
N LYS A 17 -13.18 4.40 -1.28
CA LYS A 17 -13.49 3.06 -0.81
C LYS A 17 -12.72 2.02 -1.61
N ILE A 18 -11.97 1.21 -0.89
CA ILE A 18 -11.33 0.02 -1.43
C ILE A 18 -11.63 -1.17 -0.53
N PHE A 19 -11.94 -2.32 -1.13
CA PHE A 19 -12.23 -3.54 -0.39
C PHE A 19 -10.98 -4.42 -0.32
N ALA A 20 -10.47 -4.62 0.89
CA ALA A 20 -9.28 -5.43 1.13
C ALA A 20 -9.35 -6.08 2.51
N LEU A 21 -8.81 -7.30 2.65
CA LEU A 21 -8.76 -8.00 3.95
C LEU A 21 -10.15 -8.27 4.54
N GLY A 22 -11.19 -8.31 3.71
CA GLY A 22 -12.58 -8.44 4.16
C GLY A 22 -13.18 -7.16 4.77
N ALA A 23 -12.51 -6.01 4.66
CA ALA A 23 -12.96 -4.72 5.18
C ALA A 23 -12.82 -3.60 4.14
N ASP A 24 -13.50 -2.48 4.38
CA ASP A 24 -13.34 -1.27 3.58
C ASP A 24 -12.22 -0.39 4.15
N TRP A 25 -11.32 0.06 3.27
CA TRP A 25 -10.21 0.95 3.61
C TRP A 25 -10.26 2.20 2.73
N HIS A 26 -9.60 3.27 3.16
CA HIS A 26 -9.29 4.38 2.26
C HIS A 26 -8.10 4.02 1.39
N LYS A 27 -8.14 4.42 0.11
CA LYS A 27 -7.02 4.30 -0.83
C LYS A 27 -5.70 4.86 -0.28
N SER A 28 -5.77 5.96 0.50
CA SER A 28 -4.63 6.61 1.17
C SER A 28 -4.17 5.91 2.47
N CYS A 29 -5.09 5.21 3.13
CA CYS A 29 -4.81 4.49 4.37
C CYS A 29 -4.26 3.09 4.12
N PHE A 30 -4.48 2.54 2.93
CA PHE A 30 -4.00 1.23 2.52
C PHE A 30 -2.53 1.26 2.11
N LYS A 31 -1.67 1.33 3.11
CA LYS A 31 -0.21 1.38 2.96
C LYS A 31 0.44 0.29 3.79
N CYS A 32 1.69 -0.02 3.45
CA CYS A 32 2.42 -1.03 4.19
C CYS A 32 2.50 -0.65 5.68
N THR A 33 2.14 -1.61 6.52
CA THR A 33 2.21 -1.51 7.99
C THR A 33 3.63 -1.24 8.49
N ASN A 34 4.65 -1.61 7.72
CA ASN A 34 6.03 -1.32 8.06
C ASN A 34 6.28 0.20 8.07
N LYS A 35 6.74 0.72 9.22
CA LYS A 35 7.04 2.14 9.44
C LYS A 35 8.15 2.67 8.54
N GLU A 36 9.09 1.82 8.12
CA GLU A 36 10.19 2.20 7.25
C GLU A 36 9.76 2.30 5.79
N CYS A 37 8.76 1.51 5.38
CA CYS A 37 8.29 1.51 3.99
C CYS A 37 7.19 2.55 3.77
N LYS A 38 6.13 2.51 4.61
CA LYS A 38 4.91 3.34 4.52
C LYS A 38 4.33 3.52 3.09
N LYS A 39 4.72 2.68 2.14
CA LYS A 39 4.37 2.80 0.74
C LYS A 39 2.89 2.47 0.59
N VAL A 40 2.17 3.33 -0.13
CA VAL A 40 0.78 3.05 -0.54
C VAL A 40 0.78 1.79 -1.40
N LEU A 41 -0.05 0.83 -1.01
CA LEU A 41 -0.18 -0.44 -1.68
C LEU A 41 -1.31 -0.35 -2.70
N THR A 42 -1.06 -0.91 -3.88
CA THR A 42 -2.09 -1.05 -4.90
C THR A 42 -2.87 -2.34 -4.61
N LEU A 43 -4.20 -2.25 -4.68
CA LEU A 43 -5.09 -3.40 -4.62
C LEU A 43 -4.64 -4.49 -5.59
N GLY A 44 -4.55 -5.72 -5.10
CA GLY A 44 -4.13 -6.90 -5.85
C GLY A 44 -2.62 -7.16 -5.81
N LYS A 45 -1.79 -6.21 -5.37
CA LYS A 45 -0.33 -6.39 -5.20
C LYS A 45 0.13 -6.36 -3.73
N GLN A 46 -0.79 -6.26 -2.79
CA GLN A 46 -0.51 -6.39 -1.36
C GLN A 46 -0.47 -7.86 -0.93
N VAL A 47 0.19 -8.11 0.19
CA VAL A 47 0.05 -9.37 0.94
C VAL A 47 -0.60 -9.09 2.27
N ASP A 48 -1.58 -9.91 2.63
CA ASP A 48 -2.23 -9.83 3.93
C ASP A 48 -1.52 -10.69 4.98
N LYS A 49 -1.34 -10.13 6.17
CA LYS A 49 -0.87 -10.90 7.32
C LYS A 49 -1.48 -10.35 8.60
N ASN A 50 -2.19 -11.20 9.34
CA ASN A 50 -2.81 -10.85 10.62
C ASN A 50 -3.70 -9.58 10.51
N GLN A 51 -4.54 -9.51 9.46
CA GLN A 51 -5.39 -8.34 9.14
C GLN A 51 -4.64 -7.03 8.89
N LYS A 52 -3.35 -7.10 8.60
CA LYS A 52 -2.51 -5.94 8.28
C LYS A 52 -1.97 -6.06 6.86
N PRO A 53 -2.05 -4.98 6.06
CA PRO A 53 -1.52 -4.99 4.71
C PRO A 53 0.00 -4.81 4.73
N TYR A 54 0.71 -5.68 4.02
CA TYR A 54 2.15 -5.65 3.82
C TYR A 54 2.50 -5.55 2.34
N CYS A 55 3.62 -4.90 2.05
CA CYS A 55 4.21 -4.90 0.72
C CYS A 55 4.83 -6.28 0.46
N ALA A 56 4.80 -6.82 -0.77
CA ALA A 56 5.39 -8.13 -1.07
C ALA A 56 6.83 -8.23 -0.55
N HIS A 57 7.66 -7.23 -0.87
CA HIS A 57 9.04 -7.14 -0.37
C HIS A 57 9.15 -7.17 1.16
N CYS A 58 8.30 -6.41 1.87
CA CYS A 58 8.28 -6.36 3.31
C CYS A 58 7.81 -7.70 3.87
N TYR A 59 6.79 -8.28 3.25
CA TYR A 59 6.28 -9.57 3.63
C TYR A 59 7.38 -10.64 3.51
N ASP A 60 8.13 -10.64 2.41
CA ASP A 60 9.26 -11.55 2.19
C ASP A 60 10.42 -11.31 3.17
N VAL A 61 10.74 -10.06 3.50
CA VAL A 61 11.83 -9.75 4.44
C VAL A 61 11.48 -10.13 5.89
N TYR A 62 10.26 -9.85 6.34
CA TYR A 62 9.85 -10.09 7.74
C TYR A 62 9.26 -11.49 7.98
N PHE A 63 8.63 -12.08 6.97
CA PHE A 63 7.93 -13.37 7.09
C PHE A 63 8.44 -14.43 6.11
N GLY A 64 9.15 -14.05 5.05
CA GLY A 64 9.82 -15.01 4.15
C GLY A 64 11.03 -15.62 4.84
N ARG A 65 11.22 -16.93 4.67
CA ARG A 65 12.42 -17.61 5.16
C ARG A 65 13.61 -17.01 4.45
N THR A 66 14.56 -16.56 5.25
CA THR A 66 15.74 -15.79 4.89
C THR A 66 16.42 -16.24 3.59
N GLN A 67 17.02 -15.24 2.94
CA GLN A 67 18.24 -15.32 2.13
C GLN A 67 18.02 -15.43 0.62
N TYR A 68 18.04 -14.27 -0.07
CA TYR A 68 19.15 -13.86 -0.95
C TYR A 68 18.73 -12.82 -2.02
N LYS A 69 19.47 -11.69 -2.05
CA LYS A 69 19.59 -10.67 -3.13
C LYS A 69 18.33 -9.87 -3.52
N GLN A 70 18.36 -8.59 -3.85
CA GLN A 70 19.41 -7.57 -3.99
C GLN A 70 18.67 -6.23 -4.07
N ASN A 71 19.35 -5.15 -3.69
CA ASN A 71 18.98 -3.77 -4.01
C ASN A 71 18.59 -3.61 -5.49
N PHE A 72 17.29 -3.65 -5.79
CA PHE A 72 16.75 -3.28 -7.09
C PHE A 72 15.85 -2.04 -6.96
N VAL A 73 16.54 -0.90 -7.04
CA VAL A 73 16.18 0.34 -7.74
C VAL A 73 14.70 0.77 -7.73
N LYS A 74 14.43 1.89 -7.07
CA LYS A 74 13.56 2.93 -7.64
C LYS A 74 14.40 4.20 -7.78
N VAL A 75 15.08 4.41 -8.91
CA VAL A 75 14.60 5.33 -9.94
C VAL A 75 13.21 5.88 -9.63
N HIS A 76 13.20 6.94 -8.83
CA HIS A 76 12.22 7.98 -9.04
C HIS A 76 12.53 8.62 -10.39
N ASN A 77 12.03 8.01 -11.47
CA ASN A 77 11.81 8.72 -12.73
C ASN A 77 10.31 9.00 -12.78
N PHE A 78 9.94 10.18 -12.30
CA PHE A 78 8.70 10.84 -12.70
C PHE A 78 8.94 12.35 -12.70
N GLU A 79 9.78 12.80 -13.64
CA GLU A 79 9.53 14.09 -14.28
C GLU A 79 8.74 13.76 -15.54
N ALA A 80 7.42 13.72 -15.37
CA ALA A 80 6.52 14.16 -16.43
C ALA A 80 6.31 15.65 -16.15
N GLU A 81 7.27 16.48 -16.57
CA GLU A 81 6.98 17.89 -16.79
C GLU A 81 6.28 17.98 -18.14
N ASP A 82 5.07 18.49 -18.04
CA ASP A 82 4.06 18.69 -19.05
C ASP A 82 4.61 19.54 -20.20
N THR A 83 4.18 19.21 -21.41
CA THR A 83 4.35 20.00 -22.63
C THR A 83 3.56 21.31 -22.58
N GLU A 84 4.10 22.35 -23.24
CA GLU A 84 3.45 23.51 -23.92
C GLU A 84 3.33 24.90 -23.22
N GLU A 85 3.43 25.92 -24.09
CA GLU A 85 3.24 27.40 -23.99
C GLU A 85 4.48 28.22 -23.52
N ASP A 86 5.04 29.21 -24.25
CA ASP A 86 4.69 30.02 -25.44
C ASP A 86 6.00 30.48 -26.15
#